data_AF-A0A1Q3BWC5-F1
#
_entry.id   AF-A0A1Q3BWC5-F1
#
_cell.length_a   1.000
_cell.length_b   1.000
_cell.length_c   1.000
_cell.angle_alpha   90.00
_cell.angle_beta   90.00
_cell.angle_gamma   90.00
#
_symmetry.space_group_name_H-M   'P 1'
#
loop_
_entity.id
_entity.type
_entity.pdbx_description
1 polymer ?
#
loop_
_entity_poly.entity_id
_entity_poly.type
_entity_poly.pdbx_seq_one_letter_code
_entity_poly.pdbx_strand_id
1 'polypeptide(L)'
;RFGYKASGDASDLVRLCEEYSMGTYIMRFVMDKNQDPRNFDSSDLKDKGQVSSIRVRHALAEGDIKYVSEHLGHQHRLIEIVKDQEGIFMTSSNCRVSAPKSGLLNLPGLYENCSLFFGDKNPVRCRVFIDSTHIHLDMDAPYLYNYDKFQDFEFLGIEFGEIGVA
;
A
#
# COMPACT_ATOMS: atom_id res chain seq x y z
N ARG A 1 -23.40 -4.49 -7.25
CA ARG A 1 -24.19 -5.69 -7.62
C ARG A 1 -24.23 -6.61 -6.41
N PHE A 2 -25.30 -7.34 -6.20
CA PHE A 2 -25.43 -8.30 -5.09
C PHE A 2 -26.37 -9.46 -5.45
N GLY A 3 -26.51 -10.43 -4.55
CA GLY A 3 -27.38 -11.60 -4.75
C GLY A 3 -26.76 -12.68 -5.65
N TYR A 4 -27.50 -13.78 -5.81
CA TYR A 4 -27.06 -14.92 -6.60
C TYR A 4 -26.73 -14.51 -8.04
N LYS A 5 -25.52 -14.84 -8.50
CA LYS A 5 -25.00 -14.45 -9.82
C LYS A 5 -25.00 -12.94 -10.09
N ALA A 6 -24.88 -12.12 -9.05
CA ALA A 6 -24.84 -10.66 -9.16
C ALA A 6 -26.09 -10.07 -9.86
N SER A 7 -27.25 -10.70 -9.68
CA SER A 7 -28.50 -10.30 -10.32
C SER A 7 -29.00 -8.93 -9.85
N GLY A 8 -28.80 -8.59 -8.58
CA GLY A 8 -29.27 -7.34 -7.99
C GLY A 8 -28.35 -6.14 -8.26
N ASP A 9 -28.93 -4.97 -8.40
CA ASP A 9 -28.21 -3.69 -8.58
C ASP A 9 -28.64 -2.58 -7.60
N ALA A 10 -28.12 -1.37 -7.81
CA ALA A 10 -28.39 -0.24 -6.92
C ALA A 10 -29.89 0.09 -6.82
N SER A 11 -30.67 -0.10 -7.88
CA SER A 11 -32.11 0.14 -7.88
C SER A 11 -32.83 -0.91 -7.03
N ASP A 12 -32.39 -2.17 -7.09
CA ASP A 12 -32.92 -3.23 -6.22
C ASP A 12 -32.63 -2.94 -4.74
N LEU A 13 -31.45 -2.38 -4.43
CA LEU A 13 -31.10 -1.99 -3.07
C LEU A 13 -32.03 -0.88 -2.53
N VAL A 14 -32.29 0.15 -3.33
CA VAL A 14 -33.20 1.26 -2.97
C VAL A 14 -34.58 0.71 -2.65
N ARG A 15 -35.14 -0.12 -3.55
CA ARG A 15 -36.46 -0.75 -3.36
C ARG A 15 -36.53 -1.58 -2.07
N LEU A 16 -35.51 -2.42 -1.83
CA LEU A 16 -35.48 -3.26 -0.62
C LEU A 16 -35.43 -2.40 0.63
N CYS A 17 -34.58 -1.40 0.69
CA CYS A 17 -34.49 -0.56 1.88
C CYS A 17 -35.77 0.24 2.14
N GLU A 18 -36.47 0.70 1.10
CA GLU A 18 -37.79 1.32 1.25
C GLU A 18 -38.80 0.38 1.92
N GLU A 19 -38.84 -0.90 1.53
CA GLU A 19 -39.70 -1.94 2.11
C GLU A 19 -39.45 -2.12 3.62
N TYR A 20 -38.19 -2.05 4.03
CA TYR A 20 -37.77 -2.20 5.44
C TYR A 20 -37.63 -0.87 6.19
N SER A 21 -38.13 0.24 5.63
CA SER A 21 -38.05 1.58 6.25
C SER A 21 -36.61 2.02 6.59
N MET A 22 -35.64 1.65 5.75
CA MET A 22 -34.23 2.01 5.85
C MET A 22 -33.88 3.12 4.84
N GLY A 23 -33.06 4.08 5.27
CA GLY A 23 -32.49 5.09 4.36
C GLY A 23 -31.42 4.49 3.45
N THR A 24 -31.41 4.89 2.18
CA THR A 24 -30.36 4.52 1.21
C THR A 24 -29.73 5.72 0.55
N TYR A 25 -28.42 5.62 0.32
CA TYR A 25 -27.65 6.62 -0.39
C TYR A 25 -26.74 5.92 -1.41
N ILE A 26 -26.94 6.22 -2.69
CA ILE A 26 -26.08 5.72 -3.77
C ILE A 26 -25.04 6.79 -4.09
N MET A 27 -23.81 6.56 -3.66
CA MET A 27 -22.69 7.46 -3.91
C MET A 27 -22.23 7.34 -5.37
N ARG A 28 -21.95 8.48 -6.00
CA ARG A 28 -21.34 8.51 -7.34
C ARG A 28 -19.87 8.12 -7.26
N PHE A 29 -19.34 7.60 -8.36
CA PHE A 29 -17.92 7.33 -8.48
C PHE A 29 -17.11 8.62 -8.38
N VAL A 30 -15.97 8.55 -7.70
CA VAL A 30 -14.96 9.61 -7.70
C VAL A 30 -14.13 9.45 -8.96
N MET A 31 -14.06 10.50 -9.77
CA MET A 31 -13.29 10.48 -11.02
C MET A 31 -11.81 10.75 -10.72
N ASP A 32 -10.94 9.99 -11.37
CA ASP A 32 -9.50 10.24 -11.37
C ASP A 32 -9.22 11.55 -12.12
N LYS A 33 -8.31 12.38 -11.58
CA LYS A 33 -7.91 13.66 -12.18
C LYS A 33 -6.81 13.48 -13.22
N ASN A 34 -6.02 12.42 -13.11
CA ASN A 34 -4.88 12.12 -13.96
C ASN A 34 -5.31 11.30 -15.17
N GLN A 35 -6.49 11.57 -15.73
CA GLN A 35 -6.96 10.88 -16.94
C GLN A 35 -6.00 11.18 -18.09
N ASP A 36 -5.02 10.31 -18.32
CA ASP A 36 -4.43 10.20 -19.64
C ASP A 36 -5.36 9.30 -20.46
N PRO A 37 -6.11 9.83 -21.44
CA PRO A 37 -6.96 9.03 -22.30
C PRO A 37 -6.18 8.07 -23.21
N ARG A 38 -4.84 8.06 -23.15
CA ARG A 38 -3.99 7.34 -24.12
C ARG A 38 -3.41 6.00 -23.66
N ASN A 39 -3.45 5.64 -22.38
CA ASN A 39 -2.58 4.55 -21.88
C ASN A 39 -3.20 3.58 -20.88
N PHE A 40 -4.52 3.41 -20.85
CA PHE A 40 -5.07 2.15 -20.35
C PHE A 40 -5.45 1.30 -21.55
N ASP A 41 -4.67 0.24 -21.79
CA ASP A 41 -5.06 -0.82 -22.71
C ASP A 41 -6.52 -1.18 -22.42
N SER A 42 -7.34 -0.99 -23.46
CA SER A 42 -8.80 -0.98 -23.47
C SER A 42 -9.45 -2.34 -23.14
N SER A 43 -8.78 -3.17 -22.35
CA SER A 43 -9.18 -4.53 -22.02
C SER A 43 -10.31 -4.58 -20.98
N ASP A 44 -10.46 -3.55 -20.14
CA ASP A 44 -11.53 -3.49 -19.15
C ASP A 44 -12.54 -2.40 -19.51
N LEU A 45 -13.52 -2.76 -20.36
CA LEU A 45 -14.66 -1.92 -20.79
C LEU A 45 -15.49 -1.32 -19.63
N LYS A 46 -15.17 -1.67 -18.38
CA LYS A 46 -15.81 -1.18 -17.15
C LYS A 46 -15.02 -0.08 -16.44
N ASP A 47 -13.76 0.15 -16.79
CA ASP A 47 -13.00 1.28 -16.24
C ASP A 47 -13.37 2.56 -17.00
N LYS A 48 -14.03 3.48 -16.30
CA LYS A 48 -14.51 4.76 -16.83
C LYS A 48 -13.63 5.92 -16.38
N GLY A 49 -12.41 5.66 -15.91
CA GLY A 49 -11.55 6.72 -15.39
C GLY A 49 -11.89 7.12 -13.95
N GLN A 50 -12.50 6.21 -13.18
CA GLN A 50 -12.76 6.40 -11.76
C GLN A 50 -11.59 5.95 -10.89
N VAL A 51 -11.46 6.55 -9.72
CA VAL A 51 -10.60 6.04 -8.65
C VAL A 51 -11.08 4.62 -8.29
N SER A 52 -10.20 3.63 -8.45
CA SER A 52 -10.54 2.22 -8.21
C SER A 52 -9.34 1.41 -7.73
N SER A 53 -9.61 0.33 -7.00
CA SER A 53 -8.57 -0.61 -6.53
C SER A 53 -7.88 -1.36 -7.68
N ILE A 54 -8.44 -1.36 -8.89
CA ILE A 54 -7.78 -1.92 -10.07
C ILE A 54 -6.62 -1.02 -10.49
N ARG A 55 -6.88 0.29 -10.63
CA ARG A 55 -5.85 1.27 -10.98
C ARG A 55 -4.74 1.35 -9.93
N VAL A 56 -5.10 1.34 -8.65
CA VAL A 56 -4.10 1.31 -7.56
C VAL A 56 -3.20 0.09 -7.70
N ARG A 57 -3.74 -1.11 -7.94
CA ARG A 57 -2.93 -2.33 -8.13
C ARG A 57 -2.04 -2.27 -9.38
N HIS A 58 -2.50 -1.65 -10.45
CA HIS A 58 -1.70 -1.44 -11.66
C HIS A 58 -0.51 -0.52 -11.37
N ALA A 59 -0.77 0.64 -10.78
CA ALA A 59 0.27 1.60 -10.42
C ALA A 59 1.28 1.01 -9.40
N LEU A 60 0.81 0.21 -8.44
CA LEU A 60 1.69 -0.54 -7.52
C LEU A 60 2.60 -1.53 -8.29
N ALA A 61 2.06 -2.24 -9.29
CA ALA A 61 2.83 -3.17 -10.10
C ALA A 61 3.87 -2.46 -10.99
N GLU A 62 3.60 -1.22 -11.39
CA GLU A 62 4.52 -0.35 -12.14
C GLU A 62 5.50 0.42 -11.24
N GLY A 63 5.29 0.40 -9.92
CA GLY A 63 6.09 1.14 -8.94
C GLY A 63 5.77 2.64 -8.85
N ASP A 64 4.64 3.12 -9.41
CA ASP A 64 4.22 4.52 -9.34
C ASP A 64 3.55 4.86 -7.99
N ILE A 65 4.39 4.96 -6.95
CA ILE A 65 3.96 5.28 -5.58
C ILE A 65 3.31 6.67 -5.49
N LYS A 66 3.70 7.61 -6.34
CA LYS A 66 3.13 8.95 -6.35
C LYS A 66 1.65 8.89 -6.75
N TYR A 67 1.37 8.25 -7.88
CA TYR A 67 0.00 8.07 -8.35
C TYR A 67 -0.85 7.25 -7.38
N VAL A 68 -0.25 6.21 -6.77
CA VAL A 68 -0.91 5.44 -5.70
C VAL A 68 -1.31 6.33 -4.53
N SER A 69 -0.40 7.18 -4.06
CA SER A 69 -0.67 8.06 -2.91
C SER A 69 -1.75 9.09 -3.21
N GLU A 70 -1.76 9.62 -4.44
CA GLU A 70 -2.83 10.51 -4.92
C GLU A 70 -4.19 9.81 -4.98
N HIS A 71 -4.24 8.53 -5.38
CA HIS A 71 -5.47 7.74 -5.43
C HIS A 71 -6.00 7.34 -4.05
N LEU A 72 -5.10 7.04 -3.12
CA LEU A 72 -5.46 6.69 -1.74
C LEU A 72 -5.78 7.94 -0.89
N GLY A 73 -5.25 9.10 -1.28
CA GLY A 73 -5.31 10.33 -0.49
C GLY A 73 -4.35 10.33 0.71
N HIS A 74 -3.47 9.34 0.81
CA HIS A 74 -2.43 9.19 1.83
C HIS A 74 -1.30 8.30 1.28
N GLN A 75 -0.16 8.27 1.96
CA GLN A 75 0.97 7.43 1.55
C GLN A 75 0.63 5.95 1.64
N HIS A 76 1.14 5.16 0.69
CA HIS A 76 0.97 3.72 0.75
C HIS A 76 1.78 3.15 1.92
N ARG A 77 1.19 2.23 2.69
CA ARG A 77 1.81 1.64 3.86
C ARG A 77 1.79 0.11 3.78
N LEU A 78 2.94 -0.48 4.07
CA LEU A 78 3.11 -1.90 4.29
C LEU A 78 3.38 -2.16 5.78
N ILE A 79 2.71 -3.16 6.35
CA ILE A 79 2.95 -3.60 7.72
C ILE A 79 3.32 -5.07 7.64
N GLU A 80 4.57 -5.40 7.99
CA GLU A 80 5.08 -6.77 7.97
C GLU A 80 5.40 -7.24 9.39
N ILE A 81 5.11 -8.50 9.69
CA ILE A 81 5.45 -9.12 10.97
C ILE A 81 6.81 -9.80 10.82
N VAL A 82 7.82 -9.36 11.57
CA VAL A 82 9.14 -9.99 11.55
C VAL A 82 9.22 -10.99 12.70
N LYS A 83 8.96 -12.27 12.40
CA LYS A 83 8.92 -13.33 13.41
C LYS A 83 10.30 -13.83 13.82
N ASP A 84 11.27 -13.79 12.91
CA ASP A 84 12.61 -14.34 13.12
C ASP A 84 13.67 -13.29 12.78
N GLN A 85 14.63 -13.10 13.70
CA GLN A 85 15.76 -12.16 13.54
C GLN A 85 16.84 -12.68 12.58
N GLU A 86 16.64 -13.84 11.94
CA GLU A 86 17.63 -14.53 11.10
C GLU A 86 18.00 -13.76 9.81
N GLY A 87 17.22 -12.73 9.43
CA GLY A 87 17.43 -11.91 8.23
C GLY A 87 18.07 -10.54 8.47
N ILE A 88 18.56 -10.25 9.67
CA ILE A 88 19.16 -8.95 10.02
C ILE A 88 20.69 -9.01 9.83
N PHE A 89 21.21 -8.16 8.95
CA PHE A 89 22.64 -7.98 8.70
C PHE A 89 23.07 -6.56 9.06
N MET A 90 24.01 -6.43 9.99
CA MET A 90 24.55 -5.13 10.42
C MET A 90 26.03 -5.00 10.07
N THR A 91 26.38 -3.87 9.49
CA THR A 91 27.76 -3.41 9.30
C THR A 91 27.96 -2.08 10.04
N SER A 92 29.20 -1.60 10.12
CA SER A 92 29.52 -0.34 10.81
C SER A 92 28.83 0.89 10.21
N SER A 93 28.42 0.83 8.94
CA SER A 93 27.81 1.95 8.22
C SER A 93 26.36 1.71 7.77
N ASN A 94 25.91 0.46 7.68
CA ASN A 94 24.61 0.10 7.12
C ASN A 94 23.96 -1.07 7.88
N CYS A 95 22.64 -1.01 8.08
CA CYS A 95 21.79 -2.12 8.46
C CYS A 95 20.87 -2.56 7.33
N ARG A 96 20.94 -3.85 7.00
CA ARG A 96 20.02 -4.50 6.07
C ARG A 96 19.12 -5.50 6.80
N VAL A 97 17.81 -5.38 6.61
CA VAL A 97 16.82 -6.33 7.14
C VAL A 97 16.11 -6.99 5.98
N SER A 98 16.03 -8.32 5.99
CA SER A 98 15.33 -9.08 4.95
C SER A 98 14.23 -9.93 5.58
N ALA A 99 13.00 -9.81 5.08
CA ALA A 99 11.86 -10.60 5.51
C ALA A 99 11.24 -11.32 4.30
N PRO A 100 10.78 -12.58 4.44
CA PRO A 100 10.04 -13.25 3.39
C PRO A 100 8.77 -12.47 3.04
N LYS A 101 8.49 -12.33 1.75
CA LYS A 101 7.29 -11.66 1.25
C LYS A 101 6.06 -12.52 1.54
N SER A 102 5.06 -11.94 2.19
CA SER A 102 3.73 -12.53 2.28
C SER A 102 3.02 -12.54 0.90
N GLY A 103 2.19 -13.56 0.65
CA GLY A 103 1.73 -13.97 -0.69
C GLY A 103 0.79 -13.04 -1.48
N LEU A 104 0.73 -11.73 -1.18
CA LEU A 104 -0.20 -10.78 -1.82
C LEU A 104 0.43 -9.43 -2.20
N LEU A 105 1.75 -9.29 -2.05
CA LEU A 105 2.45 -8.04 -2.37
C LEU A 105 2.64 -7.85 -3.88
N ASN A 106 1.86 -6.96 -4.49
CA ASN A 106 2.01 -6.54 -5.89
C ASN A 106 2.86 -5.28 -6.01
N LEU A 107 4.04 -5.30 -5.39
CA LEU A 107 4.94 -4.14 -5.24
C LEU A 107 6.38 -4.53 -5.56
N PRO A 108 6.71 -5.00 -6.77
CA PRO A 108 8.11 -5.27 -7.11
C PRO A 108 8.91 -3.96 -7.20
N GLY A 109 10.22 -4.02 -6.98
CA GLY A 109 11.14 -2.94 -7.33
C GLY A 109 11.84 -2.27 -6.16
N LEU A 110 12.52 -1.16 -6.47
CA LEU A 110 13.33 -0.37 -5.55
C LEU A 110 12.62 0.96 -5.23
N TYR A 111 12.54 1.28 -3.95
CA TYR A 111 11.93 2.49 -3.41
C TYR A 111 12.95 3.20 -2.51
N GLU A 112 13.44 4.35 -2.95
CA GLU A 112 14.55 5.05 -2.28
C GLU A 112 14.11 5.99 -1.16
N ASN A 113 12.87 6.44 -1.20
CA ASN A 113 12.30 7.41 -0.27
C ASN A 113 11.18 6.72 0.51
N CYS A 114 11.55 5.97 1.54
CA CYS A 114 10.62 5.33 2.43
C CYS A 114 10.90 5.71 3.89
N SER A 115 9.86 5.56 4.71
CA SER A 115 9.92 5.82 6.14
C SER A 115 9.59 4.54 6.90
N LEU A 116 10.48 4.19 7.82
CA LEU A 116 10.33 3.02 8.67
C LEU A 116 9.87 3.43 10.06
N PHE A 117 8.79 2.80 10.51
CA PHE A 117 8.18 3.02 11.81
C PHE A 117 8.37 1.79 12.70
N PHE A 118 8.93 2.05 13.89
CA PHE A 118 9.11 1.07 14.96
C PHE A 118 8.24 1.45 16.15
N GLY A 119 7.04 0.87 16.25
CA GLY A 119 6.06 1.26 17.26
C GLY A 119 5.80 2.78 17.22
N ASP A 120 5.90 3.43 18.39
CA ASP A 120 5.62 4.87 18.56
C ASP A 120 6.84 5.80 18.41
N LYS A 121 7.93 5.32 17.80
CA LYS A 121 9.16 6.11 17.64
C LYS A 121 9.18 6.93 16.34
N ASN A 122 10.05 7.93 16.30
CA ASN A 122 10.27 8.76 15.11
C ASN A 122 10.62 7.90 13.89
N PRO A 123 10.08 8.22 12.70
CA PRO A 123 10.35 7.48 11.48
C PRO A 123 11.83 7.58 11.09
N VAL A 124 12.39 6.48 10.62
CA VAL A 124 13.76 6.41 10.09
C VAL A 124 13.68 6.34 8.57
N ARG A 125 14.49 7.13 7.87
CA ARG A 125 14.59 7.03 6.41
C ARG A 125 15.21 5.70 6.01
N CYS A 126 14.57 5.00 5.10
CA CYS A 126 15.05 3.72 4.60
C CYS A 126 14.87 3.60 3.08
N ARG A 127 15.58 2.65 2.49
CA ARG A 127 15.35 2.17 1.12
C ARG A 127 14.74 0.79 1.20
N VAL A 128 13.76 0.53 0.35
CA VAL A 128 13.03 -0.73 0.30
C VAL A 128 13.25 -1.36 -1.07
N PHE A 129 13.69 -2.61 -1.10
CA PHE A 129 13.78 -3.39 -2.31
C PHE A 129 12.94 -4.66 -2.15
N ILE A 130 11.96 -4.84 -3.03
CA ILE A 130 11.04 -5.98 -2.98
C ILE A 130 11.27 -6.83 -4.22
N ASP A 131 11.73 -8.06 -3.99
CA ASP A 131 11.90 -9.06 -5.04
C ASP A 131 10.74 -10.07 -5.05
N SER A 132 10.90 -11.17 -5.80
CA SER A 132 9.89 -12.20 -5.93
C SER A 132 9.61 -12.95 -4.62
N THR A 133 10.55 -12.93 -3.68
CA THR A 133 10.59 -13.79 -2.49
C THR A 133 10.71 -13.01 -1.18
N HIS A 134 11.32 -11.83 -1.18
CA HIS A 134 11.68 -11.09 0.01
C HIS A 134 11.44 -9.59 -0.12
N ILE A 135 11.23 -8.96 1.04
CA ILE A 135 11.30 -7.53 1.25
C ILE A 135 12.63 -7.25 1.93
N HIS A 136 13.45 -6.41 1.32
CA HIS A 136 14.73 -5.96 1.84
C HIS A 136 14.63 -4.49 2.23
N LEU A 137 15.12 -4.17 3.42
CA LEU A 137 15.26 -2.82 3.92
C LEU A 137 16.73 -2.49 4.08
N ASP A 138 17.10 -1.28 3.71
CA ASP A 138 18.43 -0.72 3.84
C ASP A 138 18.34 0.63 4.57
N MET A 139 19.13 0.80 5.63
CA MET A 139 19.10 1.92 6.56
C MET A 139 20.51 2.28 7.02
N ASP A 140 20.78 3.56 7.27
CA ASP A 140 22.08 3.97 7.81
C ASP A 140 22.25 3.48 9.27
N ALA A 141 23.37 2.82 9.56
CA ALA A 141 23.69 2.28 10.89
C ALA A 141 23.64 3.27 12.08
N PRO A 142 23.99 4.57 11.97
CA PRO A 142 23.91 5.50 13.11
C PRO A 142 22.52 5.60 13.75
N TYR A 143 21.44 5.29 13.01
CA TYR A 143 20.08 5.32 13.56
C TYR A 143 19.77 4.16 14.50
N LEU A 144 20.58 3.10 14.53
CA LEU A 144 20.33 1.87 15.30
C LEU A 144 21.14 1.74 16.58
N TYR A 145 22.20 2.53 16.77
CA TYR A 145 22.96 2.55 18.04
C TYR A 145 22.11 3.04 19.24
N ASN A 146 20.97 3.68 18.98
CA ASN A 146 19.98 4.07 20.00
C ASN A 146 18.83 3.05 20.16
N TYR A 147 18.79 1.98 19.37
CA TYR A 147 17.77 0.94 19.43
C TYR A 147 18.33 -0.30 20.14
N ASP A 148 18.53 -0.17 21.44
CA ASP A 148 18.93 -1.26 22.37
C ASP A 148 17.90 -2.42 22.47
N LYS A 149 16.86 -2.41 21.63
CA LYS A 149 15.78 -3.39 21.61
C LYS A 149 15.45 -3.80 20.18
N PHE A 150 16.29 -4.64 19.60
CA PHE A 150 15.87 -5.49 18.48
C PHE A 150 14.81 -6.53 18.86
N GLN A 151 14.46 -6.62 20.15
CA GLN A 151 13.44 -7.52 20.69
C GLN A 151 12.00 -7.07 20.42
N ASP A 152 11.75 -5.78 20.09
CA ASP A 152 10.39 -5.25 19.87
C ASP A 152 9.98 -5.19 18.37
N PHE A 153 10.70 -5.89 17.47
CA PHE A 153 10.46 -5.91 16.02
C PHE A 153 9.25 -6.77 15.59
N GLU A 154 8.24 -6.93 16.45
CA GLU A 154 7.07 -7.74 16.10
C GLU A 154 6.34 -7.17 14.87
N PHE A 155 6.37 -5.85 14.67
CA PHE A 155 5.74 -5.17 13.55
C PHE A 155 6.64 -4.11 12.92
N LEU A 156 6.71 -4.14 11.59
CA LEU A 156 7.48 -3.24 10.78
C LEU A 156 6.54 -2.42 9.89
N GLY A 157 6.38 -1.14 10.19
CA GLY A 157 5.60 -0.23 9.37
C GLY A 157 6.48 0.47 8.35
N ILE A 158 6.27 0.22 7.06
CA ILE A 158 6.96 0.88 5.96
C ILE A 158 5.97 1.80 5.27
N GLU A 159 6.28 3.09 5.19
CA GLU A 159 5.51 4.06 4.41
C GLU A 159 6.32 4.49 3.19
N PHE A 160 5.70 4.42 2.01
CA PHE A 160 6.35 4.70 0.74
C PHE A 160 6.06 6.14 0.31
N GLY A 161 7.12 6.87 -0.04
CA GLY A 161 7.05 8.27 -0.43
C GLY A 161 7.90 9.17 0.48
N GLU A 162 8.12 10.41 0.03
CA GLU A 162 8.78 11.40 0.88
C GLU A 162 7.90 11.74 2.07
N ILE A 163 8.47 11.81 3.28
CA ILE A 163 7.78 12.40 4.44
C ILE A 163 7.38 13.80 4.02
N GLY A 164 6.08 14.02 3.84
CA GLY A 164 5.56 15.36 3.61
C GLY A 164 5.97 16.19 4.82
N VAL A 165 6.85 17.17 4.61
CA VAL A 165 6.90 18.31 5.51
C VAL A 165 5.55 18.99 5.30
N ALA A 166 4.63 18.73 6.23
CA ALA A 166 3.34 19.40 6.28
C ALA A 166 3.51 20.92 6.34
#